data_AF-A0A5D4TKR6-F1
#
_entry.id   AF-A0A5D4TKR6-F1
#
_cell.length_a   1.000
_cell.length_b   1.000
_cell.length_c   1.000
_cell.angle_alpha   90.00
_cell.angle_beta   90.00
_cell.angle_gamma   90.00
#
_symmetry.space_group_name_H-M   'P 1'
#
loop_
_entity.id
_entity.type
_entity.pdbx_description
1 polymer ?
#
loop_
_entity_poly.entity_id
_entity_poly.type
_entity_poly.pdbx_seq_one_letter_code
_entity_poly.pdbx_strand_id
1 'polypeptide(L)' 'MLVGQILYLLGLAFVFFSIVFIIMNLILGGVGGVVIPLFALLNGLIAMGVGDMVIDLNYNKKKLEKNKSSI' A
#
# COMPACT_ATOMS: atom_id res chain seq x y z
N MET A 1 -1.96 -1.06 -15.12
CA MET A 1 -0.57 -1.41 -14.69
C MET A 1 0.03 -0.31 -13.83
N LEU A 2 0.24 0.90 -14.36
CA LEU A 2 1.00 1.96 -13.69
C LEU A 2 0.36 2.47 -12.39
N VAL A 3 -0.95 2.73 -12.39
CA VAL A 3 -1.68 3.26 -11.22
C VAL A 3 -1.61 2.30 -10.01
N GLY A 4 -1.86 1.00 -10.22
CA GLY A 4 -1.80 0.02 -9.14
C GLY A 4 -0.39 -0.14 -8.54
N GLN A 5 0.64 -0.12 -9.39
CA GLN A 5 2.04 -0.15 -8.93
C GLN A 5 2.43 1.09 -8.14
N ILE A 6 2.03 2.29 -8.58
CA ILE A 6 2.27 3.53 -7.82
C ILE A 6 1.57 3.47 -6.47
N LEU A 7 0.30 3.05 -6.44
CA LEU A 7 -0.48 3.00 -5.20
C LEU A 7 0.14 2.01 -4.20
N TYR A 8 0.58 0.85 -4.71
CA TYR A 8 1.26 -0.15 -3.90
C TYR A 8 2.60 0.37 -3.34
N LEU A 9 3.45 0.98 -4.18
CA LEU A 9 4.72 1.56 -3.72
C LEU A 9 4.51 2.68 -2.71
N LEU A 10 3.51 3.53 -2.92
CA LEU A 10 3.20 4.63 -2.03
C LEU A 10 2.70 4.11 -0.68
N GLY A 11 1.80 3.11 -0.69
CA GLY A 11 1.36 2.41 0.52
C GLY A 11 2.51 1.77 1.28
N LEU A 12 3.41 1.09 0.58
CA LEU A 12 4.61 0.49 1.17
C LEU A 12 5.51 1.53 1.84
N ALA A 13 5.74 2.68 1.20
CA ALA A 13 6.51 3.76 1.79
C ALA A 13 5.85 4.28 3.07
N PHE A 14 4.54 4.51 3.05
CA PHE A 14 3.78 4.95 4.23
C PHE A 14 3.87 3.95 5.39
N VAL A 15 3.72 2.65 5.11
CA VAL A 15 3.88 1.59 6.12
C VAL A 15 5.29 1.60 6.71
N PHE A 16 6.31 1.66 5.85
CA PHE A 16 7.70 1.65 6.27
C PHE A 16 8.02 2.82 7.20
N PHE A 17 7.70 4.06 6.79
CA PHE A 17 7.94 5.23 7.62
C PHE A 17 7.13 5.20 8.91
N SER A 18 5.89 4.72 8.87
CA SER A 18 5.06 4.62 10.08
C SER A 18 5.65 3.66 11.11
N ILE A 19 6.15 2.50 10.68
CA ILE A 19 6.82 1.54 11.58
C ILE A 19 8.08 2.17 12.18
N VAL A 20 8.91 2.83 11.37
CA VAL A 20 10.12 3.52 11.84
C VAL A 20 9.77 4.58 12.88
N PHE A 21 8.75 5.40 12.63
CA PHE A 21 8.30 6.42 13.56
C PHE A 21 7.73 5.86 14.86
N ILE A 22 7.00 4.74 14.82
CA ILE A 22 6.51 4.04 16.02
C ILE A 22 7.69 3.57 16.87
N ILE A 23 8.68 2.93 16.24
CA ILE A 23 9.89 2.44 16.92
C ILE A 23 10.67 3.61 17.53
N MET A 24 10.85 4.71 16.79
CA MET A 24 11.54 5.89 17.29
C MET A 24 10.84 6.50 18.50
N ASN A 25 9.51 6.64 18.47
CA ASN A 25 8.76 7.17 19.61
C ASN A 25 8.86 6.26 20.85
N LEU A 26 8.85 4.94 20.65
CA LEU A 26 8.99 3.96 21.73
C LEU A 26 10.38 4.04 22.41
N ILE A 27 11.44 4.22 21.63
CA ILE A 27 12.83 4.23 22.14
C ILE A 27 13.20 5.58 22.77
N LEU A 28 12.81 6.70 22.14
CA LEU A 28 13.23 8.05 22.55
C LEU A 28 12.36 8.64 23.68
N GLY A 29 11.37 7.90 24.18
CA GLY A 29 10.42 8.43 25.18
C GLY A 29 9.66 9.66 24.68
N GLY A 30 9.49 9.77 23.36
CA GLY A 30 8.92 10.94 22.71
C GLY A 30 7.48 11.18 23.14
N VAL A 31 7.19 12.38 23.62
CA VAL A 31 5.83 12.85 24.01
C VAL A 31 4.90 12.98 22.78
N GLY A 32 5.40 12.69 21.57
CA GLY A 32 4.64 12.64 20.33
C GLY A 32 3.79 11.38 20.26
N GLY A 33 2.52 11.48 20.65
CA GLY A 33 1.60 10.36 20.70
C GLY A 33 1.59 9.48 19.44
N VAL A 34 1.39 8.18 19.66
CA VAL A 34 1.39 7.11 18.63
C VAL A 34 0.27 7.22 17.59
N VAL A 35 -0.67 8.16 17.79
CA VAL A 35 -1.87 8.33 16.97
C VAL A 35 -1.51 8.63 15.51
N ILE A 36 -0.64 9.61 15.25
CA ILE A 36 -0.27 10.02 13.88
C ILE A 36 0.39 8.86 13.10
N PRO A 37 1.41 8.16 13.65
CA PRO A 37 1.98 6.98 13.01
C PRO A 37 0.98 5.84 12.80
N LEU A 38 0.03 5.64 13.73
CA LEU A 38 -1.00 4.60 13.58
C LEU A 38 -1.93 4.88 12.39
N PHE A 39 -2.37 6.14 12.25
CA PHE A 39 -3.20 6.54 11.10
C PHE A 39 -2.42 6.44 9.80
N ALA A 40 -1.16 6.85 9.79
CA ALA A 40 -0.30 6.71 8.62
C ALA A 40 -0.08 5.23 8.23
N LEU A 41 0.08 4.35 9.21
CA LEU A 41 0.19 2.90 9.00
C LEU A 41 -1.10 2.34 8.38
N LEU A 42 -2.26 2.66 8.95
CA LEU A 42 -3.55 2.19 8.45
C LEU A 42 -3.80 2.65 7.02
N ASN A 43 -3.53 3.93 6.71
CA ASN A 43 -3.65 4.48 5.37
C ASN A 43 -2.67 3.81 4.39
N GLY A 44 -1.44 3.53 4.82
CA GLY A 44 -0.46 2.82 4.01
C GLY A 44 -0.91 1.39 3.68
N LEU A 45 -1.46 0.65 4.65
CA LEU A 45 -2.01 -0.69 4.44
C LEU A 45 -3.20 -0.69 3.48
N ILE A 46 -4.11 0.28 3.61
CA ILE A 46 -5.25 0.43 2.70
C ILE A 46 -4.75 0.73 1.29
N ALA A 47 -3.83 1.68 1.11
CA ALA A 47 -3.27 2.03 -0.19
C ALA A 47 -2.55 0.85 -0.86
N MET A 48 -1.82 0.06 -0.07
CA MET A 48 -1.16 -1.16 -0.53
C MET A 48 -2.18 -2.22 -1.00
N GLY A 49 -3.23 -2.48 -0.21
CA GLY A 49 -4.28 -3.44 -0.56
C GLY A 49 -5.11 -3.02 -1.77
N VAL A 50 -5.46 -1.74 -1.88
CA VAL A 50 -6.14 -1.20 -3.07
C VAL A 50 -5.22 -1.27 -4.29
N GLY A 51 -3.93 -0.97 -4.14
CA GLY A 51 -2.93 -1.09 -5.20
C GLY A 51 -2.84 -2.51 -5.75
N ASP A 52 -2.79 -3.50 -4.87
CA ASP A 52 -2.76 -4.91 -5.24
C ASP A 52 -4.04 -5.35 -5.97
N MET A 53 -5.22 -4.96 -5.46
CA MET A 53 -6.50 -5.22 -6.13
C MET A 53 -6.55 -4.62 -7.54
N VAL A 54 -6.04 -3.39 -7.73
CA VAL A 54 -6.00 -2.75 -9.06
C VAL A 54 -5.02 -3.47 -10.00
N ILE A 55 -3.91 -3.99 -9.48
CA ILE A 55 -2.97 -4.80 -10.26
C ILE A 55 -3.64 -6.11 -10.71
N ASP A 56 -4.29 -6.82 -9.79
CA ASP A 56 -4.94 -8.10 -10.06
C ASP A 56 -6.11 -7.96 -11.05
N LEU A 57 -6.98 -6.96 -10.86
CA LEU A 57 -8.08 -6.68 -11.80
C LEU A 57 -7.57 -6.40 -13.22
N ASN A 58 -6.49 -5.62 -13.33
CA ASN A 58 -5.90 -5.31 -14.62
C ASN A 58 -5.19 -6.53 -15.25
N TYR A 59 -4.60 -7.42 -14.44
CA TYR A 59 -4.03 -8.68 -14.92
C TYR A 59 -5.12 -9.64 -15.43
N ASN A 60 -6.18 -9.83 -14.65
CA ASN A 60 -7.31 -10.69 -15.00
C ASN A 60 -8.06 -10.19 -16.24
N LYS A 61 -8.25 -8.86 -16.40
CA LYS A 61 -8.84 -8.28 -17.61
C LYS A 61 -8.03 -8.62 -18.87
N LYS A 62 -6.70 -8.45 -18.82
CA LYS A 62 -5.82 -8.77 -19.95
C LYS A 62 -5.83 -10.26 -20.30
N LYS A 63 -5.93 -11.14 -19.29
CA LYS A 63 -6.02 -12.59 -19.49
C LYS A 63 -7.33 -12.99 -20.20
N LEU A 64 -8.45 -12.39 -19.81
CA LEU A 64 -9.75 -12.63 -20.43
C LEU A 64 -9.82 -12.11 -21.88
N GLU A 65 -9.25 -10.94 -22.16
CA GLU A 65 -9.17 -10.37 -23.52
C GLU A 65 -8.33 -11.26 -24.45
N LYS A 66 -7.23 -11.82 -23.96
CA LYS A 66 -6.37 -12.71 -24.75
C LYS A 66 -7.04 -14.03 -25.12
N ASN A 67 -7.90 -14.56 -24.25
CA ASN A 67 -8.63 -15.80 -24.49
C ASN A 67 -9.79 -15.62 -25.50
N LYS A 68 -10.38 -14.42 -25.54
CA LYS A 68 -11.49 -14.09 -26.45
C LYS A 68 -11.05 -13.84 -27.90
N SER A 69 -9.77 -13.51 -28.12
CA SER A 69 -9.18 -13.28 -29.46
C SER A 69 -8.61 -14.55 -30.10
N SER A 70 -8.63 -15.68 -29.40
CA SER A 70 -8.07 -16.97 -29.87
C SER A 70 -9.13 -18.00 -30.22
N ILE A 71 -10.40 -17.58 -30.27
CA ILE A 71 -11.58 -18.35 -30.72
C ILE A 71 -12.14 -17.61 -31.92
#